data_AF-A0A0D0CSV9-F1
#
_entry.id   AF-A0A0D0CSV9-F1
#
_cell.length_a   1.000
_cell.length_b   1.000
_cell.length_c   1.000
_cell.angle_alpha   90.00
_cell.angle_beta   90.00
_cell.angle_gamma   90.00
#
_symmetry.space_group_name_H-M   'P 1'
#
loop_
_entity.id
_entity.type
_entity.pdbx_description
1 polymer ?
#
loop_
_entity_poly.entity_id
_entity_poly.type
_entity_poly.pdbx_seq_one_letter_code
_entity_poly.pdbx_strand_id
1 'polypeptide(L)'
;MYEGVQELLCLPDQLDGKLATDKELLLVAVHGDVHEMDDCDISLEISLPVISSDDRSTRHWSEPTFSEQQLLHIYHVATLLICEAAATWSLNELEKLHLRPSRMLGLALTLGVRRWLTPAMESLFARQAFLYSAGERAEMEFEAASVLANAQFYLLKESVNRASVPPPVNFGFGAQECPYQGYNHDKSPCAAKWDQIWWDKVGQKLVHPDSPLPFGEATDYTKKIDSPVQGHSDQGCCRGVH
;
A
#
# COMPACT_ATOMS: atom_id res chain seq x y z
N MET A 1 3.53 38.35 3.36
CA MET A 1 3.59 39.10 2.09
C MET A 1 4.59 38.40 1.19
N TYR A 2 4.10 37.49 0.35
CA TYR A 2 4.77 37.08 -0.88
C TYR A 2 3.68 37.22 -1.95
N GLU A 3 3.62 38.40 -2.53
CA GLU A 3 2.89 38.68 -3.76
C GLU A 3 3.82 38.32 -4.92
N GLY A 4 3.33 37.57 -5.90
CA GLY A 4 4.09 37.19 -7.08
C GLY A 4 3.64 35.89 -7.73
N VAL A 5 2.33 35.69 -7.88
CA VAL A 5 1.82 34.69 -8.83
C VAL A 5 1.84 35.38 -10.19
N GLN A 6 2.86 35.10 -11.00
CA GLN A 6 2.81 35.40 -12.42
C GLN A 6 1.76 34.50 -13.05
N GLU A 7 0.68 35.12 -13.51
CA GLU A 7 -0.17 34.59 -14.58
C GLU A 7 0.73 34.22 -15.76
N LEU A 8 0.82 32.93 -16.04
CA LEU A 8 1.22 32.44 -17.36
C LEU A 8 0.02 31.74 -17.97
N LEU A 9 -0.53 32.47 -18.93
CA LEU A 9 -1.63 32.15 -19.82
C LEU A 9 -1.51 30.73 -20.38
N CYS A 10 -2.38 29.84 -19.91
CA CYS A 10 -2.94 28.82 -20.78
C CYS A 10 -4.00 29.51 -21.65
N LEU A 11 -3.80 29.52 -22.96
CA LEU A 11 -4.85 29.81 -23.94
C LEU A 11 -4.79 28.74 -25.04
N PRO A 12 -5.92 28.38 -25.66
CA PRO A 12 -7.18 28.02 -25.03
C PRO A 12 -7.71 26.66 -25.54
N ASP A 13 -8.70 26.14 -24.82
CA ASP A 13 -9.72 25.21 -25.33
C ASP A 13 -10.38 25.78 -26.61
N GLN A 14 -9.82 25.50 -27.79
CA GLN A 14 -10.53 25.52 -29.08
C GLN A 14 -9.87 24.56 -30.06
N LEU A 15 -10.15 23.27 -29.89
CA LEU A 15 -10.13 22.32 -31.00
C LEU A 15 -11.52 21.67 -31.07
N ASP A 16 -12.34 22.25 -31.92
CA ASP A 16 -13.58 21.67 -32.40
C ASP A 16 -13.30 20.26 -32.96
N GLY A 17 -13.98 19.28 -32.38
CA GLY A 17 -14.45 18.06 -33.03
C GLY A 17 -13.60 17.49 -34.16
N LYS A 18 -12.47 16.87 -33.82
CA LYS A 18 -11.92 15.70 -34.52
C LYS A 18 -11.04 14.94 -33.55
N LEU A 19 -11.34 13.66 -33.32
CA LEU A 19 -10.39 12.72 -32.73
C LEU A 19 -9.11 12.74 -33.57
N ALA A 20 -8.11 13.49 -33.12
CA ALA A 20 -6.75 13.30 -33.55
C ALA A 20 -6.22 12.07 -32.81
N THR A 21 -6.36 10.91 -33.44
CA THR A 21 -5.52 9.75 -33.16
C THR A 21 -4.10 10.09 -33.60
N ASP A 22 -3.32 10.81 -32.79
CA ASP A 22 -1.93 11.09 -33.12
C ASP A 22 -0.98 10.54 -32.07
N LYS A 23 -0.33 9.46 -32.50
CA LYS A 23 0.88 8.86 -31.93
C LYS A 23 2.09 9.68 -32.40
N GLU A 24 2.40 10.78 -31.74
CA GLU A 24 3.74 11.38 -31.83
C GLU A 24 4.20 11.83 -30.45
N LEU A 25 4.61 10.84 -29.64
CA LEU A 25 5.45 11.08 -28.47
C LEU A 25 6.86 11.34 -29.00
N LEU A 26 7.27 12.62 -29.02
CA LEU A 26 8.65 13.02 -29.30
C LEU A 26 9.58 12.44 -28.23
N LEU A 27 10.40 11.46 -28.62
CA LEU A 27 11.55 11.03 -27.82
C LEU A 27 12.70 12.03 -28.03
N VAL A 28 12.92 12.90 -27.05
CA VAL A 28 14.13 13.73 -27.00
C VAL A 28 15.21 12.95 -26.25
N ALA A 29 16.21 12.45 -26.98
CA ALA A 29 17.42 11.90 -26.38
C ALA A 29 18.34 13.07 -25.97
N VAL A 30 18.43 13.35 -24.67
CA VAL A 30 19.40 14.32 -24.15
C VAL A 30 20.72 13.60 -23.91
N HIS A 31 21.72 13.86 -24.76
CA HIS A 31 23.12 13.57 -24.45
C HIS A 31 23.74 14.88 -23.95
N GLY A 32 24.06 14.93 -22.66
CA GLY A 32 24.78 16.06 -22.07
C GLY A 32 26.13 15.61 -21.55
N ASP A 33 27.21 16.07 -22.18
CA ASP A 33 28.54 16.06 -21.58
C ASP A 33 28.63 17.23 -20.60
N VAL A 34 28.73 16.91 -19.30
CA VAL A 34 28.84 17.92 -18.24
C VAL A 34 30.30 18.31 -18.10
N HIS A 35 30.66 19.47 -18.64
CA HIS A 35 31.92 20.13 -18.32
C HIS A 35 31.74 20.99 -17.06
N GLU A 36 32.54 20.74 -16.03
CA GLU A 36 32.68 21.64 -14.87
C GLU A 36 33.22 23.00 -15.35
N MET A 37 32.37 24.03 -15.29
CA MET A 37 32.79 25.42 -15.46
C MET A 37 32.06 26.30 -14.44
N ASP A 38 32.86 27.08 -13.71
CA ASP A 38 32.45 28.18 -12.85
C ASP A 38 31.55 29.15 -13.64
N ASP A 39 30.43 29.55 -13.03
CA ASP A 39 29.49 30.58 -13.48
C ASP A 39 29.12 30.54 -14.97
N CYS A 40 28.20 29.64 -15.38
CA CYS A 40 27.67 29.61 -16.74
C CYS A 40 26.15 29.50 -16.78
N ASP A 41 25.54 30.43 -17.52
CA ASP A 41 24.24 30.25 -18.19
C ASP A 41 24.24 28.90 -18.91
N ILE A 42 23.52 27.92 -18.37
CA ILE A 42 23.37 26.61 -19.00
C ILE A 42 22.37 26.77 -20.15
N SER A 43 22.90 27.07 -21.34
CA SER A 43 22.14 26.99 -22.58
C SER A 43 22.14 25.53 -23.06
N LEU A 44 21.03 24.82 -22.82
CA LEU A 44 20.80 23.49 -23.36
C LEU A 44 20.33 23.61 -24.82
N GLU A 45 21.27 23.48 -25.77
CA GLU A 45 20.92 23.35 -27.19
C GLU A 45 20.36 21.93 -27.45
N ILE A 46 19.03 21.83 -27.50
CA ILE A 46 18.35 20.60 -27.89
C ILE A 46 18.34 20.52 -29.42
N SER A 47 19.28 19.76 -29.98
CA SER A 47 19.29 19.42 -31.40
C SER A 47 18.24 18.34 -31.67
N LEU A 48 17.05 18.75 -32.15
CA LEU A 48 16.04 17.80 -32.60
C LEU A 48 16.45 17.23 -33.97
N PRO A 49 16.48 15.90 -34.15
CA PRO A 49 16.74 15.32 -35.46
C PRO A 49 15.63 15.74 -36.43
N VAL A 50 16.01 16.34 -37.55
CA VAL A 50 15.07 16.68 -38.64
C VAL A 50 14.58 15.37 -39.24
N ILE A 51 13.37 14.96 -38.89
CA ILE A 51 12.70 13.82 -39.49
C ILE A 51 12.34 14.22 -40.92
N SER A 52 13.12 13.73 -41.89
CA SER A 52 12.86 13.92 -43.31
C SER A 52 11.51 13.30 -43.69
N SER A 53 10.63 14.09 -44.29
CA SER A 53 9.25 13.73 -44.65
C SER A 53 9.13 12.73 -45.82
N ASP A 54 10.24 12.33 -46.44
CA ASP A 54 10.26 11.56 -47.70
C ASP A 54 10.39 10.04 -47.55
N ASP A 55 10.62 9.48 -46.35
CA ASP A 55 10.68 8.01 -46.17
C ASP A 55 9.32 7.44 -45.71
N ARG A 56 8.31 7.48 -46.60
CA ARG A 56 7.01 6.81 -46.43
C ARG A 56 7.09 5.27 -46.58
N SER A 57 8.25 4.66 -46.36
CA SER A 57 8.29 3.20 -46.24
C SER A 57 7.49 2.81 -45.00
N THR A 58 6.47 1.96 -45.17
CA THR A 58 5.61 1.41 -44.12
C THR A 58 6.42 0.45 -43.23
N ARG A 59 7.48 0.96 -42.60
CA ARG A 59 8.25 0.22 -41.62
C ARG A 59 7.27 -0.10 -40.49
N HIS A 60 7.07 -1.38 -40.25
CA HIS A 60 6.34 -1.85 -39.08
C HIS A 60 7.01 -1.21 -37.86
N TRP A 61 6.37 -0.18 -37.31
CA TRP A 61 6.81 0.45 -36.08
C TRP A 61 6.58 -0.55 -34.96
N SER A 62 7.61 -1.31 -34.61
CA SER A 62 7.60 -2.12 -33.40
C SER A 62 7.61 -1.18 -32.21
N GLU A 63 6.68 -1.38 -31.28
CA GLU A 63 6.61 -0.60 -30.06
C GLU A 63 7.96 -0.73 -29.31
N PRO A 64 8.65 0.38 -29.04
CA PRO A 64 9.94 0.34 -28.35
C PRO A 64 9.75 -0.19 -26.93
N THR A 65 10.61 -1.12 -26.51
CA THR A 65 10.66 -1.61 -25.13
C THR A 65 11.60 -0.73 -24.32
N PHE A 66 11.10 -0.14 -23.23
CA PHE A 66 11.90 0.69 -22.33
C PHE A 66 12.29 -0.09 -21.07
N SER A 67 13.52 0.11 -20.59
CA SER A 67 13.93 -0.37 -19.27
C SER A 67 13.33 0.50 -18.16
N GLU A 68 13.27 -0.04 -16.94
CA GLU A 68 12.83 0.73 -15.76
C GLU A 68 13.60 2.06 -15.63
N GLN A 69 14.93 2.02 -15.77
CA GLN A 69 15.77 3.21 -15.66
C GLN A 69 15.47 4.25 -16.74
N GLN A 70 15.22 3.82 -17.98
CA GLN A 70 14.84 4.73 -19.07
C GLN A 70 13.50 5.41 -18.78
N LEU A 71 12.50 4.67 -18.30
CA LEU A 71 11.20 5.23 -17.95
C LEU A 71 11.30 6.21 -16.77
N LEU A 72 12.13 5.92 -15.76
CA LEU A 72 12.41 6.85 -14.66
C LEU A 72 13.08 8.14 -15.16
N HIS A 73 14.04 8.05 -16.08
CA HIS A 73 14.63 9.24 -16.69
C HIS A 73 13.59 10.07 -17.46
N ILE A 74 12.73 9.41 -18.25
CA ILE A 74 11.65 10.09 -18.98
C ILE A 74 10.69 10.76 -17.99
N TYR A 75 10.32 10.09 -16.90
CA TYR A 75 9.49 10.68 -15.85
C TYR A 75 10.13 11.95 -15.27
N HIS A 76 11.40 11.88 -14.86
CA HIS A 76 12.11 13.04 -14.28
C HIS A 76 12.19 14.22 -15.25
N VAL A 77 12.57 13.99 -16.51
CA VAL A 77 12.62 15.03 -17.54
C VAL A 77 11.23 15.60 -17.80
N ALA A 78 10.21 14.75 -17.90
CA ALA A 78 8.83 15.17 -18.10
C ALA A 78 8.33 16.05 -16.94
N THR A 79 8.62 15.66 -15.68
CA THR A 79 8.25 16.48 -14.51
C THR A 79 8.99 17.81 -14.47
N LEU A 80 10.28 17.83 -14.84
CA LEU A 80 11.10 19.05 -14.90
C LEU A 80 10.56 20.04 -15.93
N LEU A 81 10.08 19.53 -17.06
CA LEU A 81 9.49 20.32 -18.15
C LEU A 81 7.98 20.54 -18.01
N ILE A 82 7.37 20.12 -16.88
CA ILE A 82 5.93 20.26 -16.60
C ILE A 82 5.07 19.60 -17.69
N CYS A 83 5.56 18.50 -18.27
CA CYS A 83 4.86 17.72 -19.28
C CYS A 83 4.08 16.57 -18.62
N GLU A 84 2.88 16.86 -18.12
CA GLU A 84 2.04 15.90 -17.38
C GLU A 84 1.72 14.63 -18.20
N ALA A 85 1.49 14.77 -19.51
CA ALA A 85 1.19 13.63 -20.39
C ALA A 85 2.34 12.63 -20.46
N ALA A 86 3.59 13.11 -20.60
CA ALA A 86 4.77 12.25 -20.65
C ALA A 86 5.10 11.62 -19.28
N ALA A 87 4.90 12.38 -18.19
CA ALA A 87 5.03 11.86 -16.83
C ALA A 87 4.00 10.75 -16.56
N THR A 88 2.75 10.97 -16.94
CA THR A 88 1.68 9.97 -16.77
C THR A 88 1.92 8.74 -17.63
N TRP A 89 2.33 8.93 -18.88
CA TRP A 89 2.66 7.82 -19.79
C TRP A 89 3.80 6.96 -19.23
N SER A 90 4.91 7.57 -18.78
CA SER A 90 6.05 6.82 -18.23
C SER A 90 5.70 6.05 -16.96
N LEU A 91 4.85 6.61 -16.08
CA LEU A 91 4.32 5.86 -14.92
C LEU A 91 3.46 4.67 -15.35
N ASN A 92 2.61 4.82 -16.36
CA ASN A 92 1.79 3.72 -16.87
C ASN A 92 2.65 2.62 -17.50
N GLU A 93 3.74 2.97 -18.20
CA GLU A 93 4.70 1.97 -18.70
C GLU A 93 5.46 1.28 -17.56
N LEU A 94 5.82 2.00 -16.49
CA LEU A 94 6.46 1.41 -15.31
C LEU A 94 5.55 0.37 -14.64
N GLU A 95 4.24 0.62 -14.58
CA GLU A 95 3.26 -0.34 -14.02
C GLU A 95 3.22 -1.66 -14.80
N LYS A 96 3.46 -1.62 -16.12
CA LYS A 96 3.52 -2.83 -16.96
C LYS A 96 4.76 -3.69 -16.70
N LEU A 97 5.81 -3.13 -16.07
CA LEU A 97 7.02 -3.89 -15.74
C LEU A 97 6.85 -4.85 -14.55
N HIS A 98 5.66 -4.90 -13.92
CA HIS A 98 5.38 -5.78 -12.77
C HIS A 98 6.43 -5.67 -11.66
N LEU A 99 6.71 -4.43 -11.24
CA LEU A 99 7.70 -4.12 -10.21
C LEU A 99 7.44 -4.92 -8.93
N ARG A 100 8.53 -5.36 -8.27
CA ARG A 100 8.44 -6.00 -6.95
C ARG A 100 7.81 -5.04 -5.95
N PRO A 101 7.00 -5.51 -4.98
CA PRO A 101 6.36 -4.64 -3.98
C PRO A 101 7.33 -3.73 -3.23
N SER A 102 8.53 -4.22 -2.89
CA SER A 102 9.60 -3.43 -2.27
C SER A 102 10.05 -2.26 -3.14
N ARG A 103 10.33 -2.53 -4.41
CA ARG A 103 10.75 -1.53 -5.39
C ARG A 103 9.63 -0.55 -5.72
N MET A 104 8.40 -1.04 -5.87
CA MET A 104 7.21 -0.23 -6.08
C MET A 104 6.99 0.75 -4.93
N LEU A 105 7.14 0.31 -3.67
CA LEU A 105 7.03 1.18 -2.51
C LEU A 105 8.13 2.24 -2.49
N GLY A 106 9.39 1.84 -2.72
CA GLY A 106 10.52 2.77 -2.78
C GLY A 106 10.29 3.87 -3.82
N LEU A 107 9.98 3.48 -5.06
CA LEU A 107 9.67 4.43 -6.13
C LEU A 107 8.43 5.28 -5.83
N ALA A 108 7.39 4.72 -5.20
CA ALA A 108 6.20 5.49 -4.82
C ALA A 108 6.54 6.62 -3.84
N LEU A 109 7.44 6.36 -2.88
CA LEU A 109 7.91 7.35 -1.92
C LEU A 109 8.84 8.38 -2.57
N THR A 110 9.82 7.94 -3.37
CA THR A 110 10.78 8.83 -4.05
C THR A 110 10.10 9.74 -5.07
N LEU A 111 9.14 9.21 -5.85
CA LEU A 111 8.47 9.94 -6.94
C LEU A 111 7.15 10.61 -6.53
N GLY A 112 6.64 10.33 -5.32
CA GLY A 112 5.36 10.85 -4.83
C GLY A 112 4.11 10.19 -5.45
N VAL A 113 4.22 8.96 -5.96
CA VAL A 113 3.15 8.26 -6.70
C VAL A 113 2.21 7.54 -5.72
N ARG A 114 1.20 8.26 -5.22
CA ARG A 114 0.29 7.77 -4.16
C ARG A 114 -0.46 6.48 -4.51
N ARG A 115 -0.85 6.30 -5.78
CA ARG A 115 -1.63 5.13 -6.22
C ARG A 115 -0.87 3.80 -6.07
N TRP A 116 0.45 3.84 -5.93
CA TRP A 116 1.29 2.65 -5.71
C TRP A 116 1.48 2.30 -4.24
N LEU A 117 1.21 3.23 -3.31
CA LEU A 117 1.49 3.02 -1.87
C LEU A 117 0.68 1.87 -1.30
N THR A 118 -0.66 1.93 -1.43
CA THR A 118 -1.57 0.91 -0.88
C THR A 118 -1.27 -0.50 -1.40
N PRO A 119 -1.22 -0.77 -2.72
CA PRO A 119 -0.98 -2.13 -3.20
C PRO A 119 0.40 -2.67 -2.80
N ALA A 120 1.44 -1.81 -2.81
CA ALA A 120 2.76 -2.21 -2.36
C ALA A 120 2.78 -2.55 -0.87
N MET A 121 2.15 -1.71 -0.04
CA MET A 121 2.03 -1.95 1.39
C MET A 121 1.24 -3.21 1.70
N GLU A 122 0.06 -3.42 1.10
CA GLU A 122 -0.75 -4.63 1.32
C GLU A 122 0.05 -5.90 1.01
N SER A 123 0.76 -5.91 -0.11
CA SER A 123 1.60 -7.06 -0.48
C SER A 123 2.78 -7.26 0.47
N LEU A 124 3.38 -6.19 0.98
CA LEU A 124 4.48 -6.27 1.96
C LEU A 124 3.99 -6.68 3.35
N PHE A 125 2.79 -6.24 3.76
CA PHE A 125 2.15 -6.58 5.03
C PHE A 125 1.64 -8.02 5.08
N ALA A 126 1.45 -8.67 3.93
CA ALA A 126 1.09 -10.09 3.86
C ALA A 126 2.18 -11.02 4.44
N ARG A 127 3.40 -10.52 4.68
CA ARG A 127 4.50 -11.27 5.31
C ARG A 127 5.17 -10.45 6.43
N GLN A 128 5.75 -11.16 7.38
CA GLN A 128 6.42 -10.55 8.54
C GLN A 128 7.72 -9.83 8.13
N ALA A 129 7.99 -8.66 8.71
CA ALA A 129 9.04 -7.75 8.28
C ALA A 129 10.46 -8.29 8.46
N PHE A 130 10.68 -9.17 9.44
CA PHE A 130 12.00 -9.81 9.62
C PHE A 130 12.34 -10.77 8.48
N LEU A 131 11.37 -11.14 7.64
CA LEU A 131 11.58 -11.97 6.45
C LEU A 131 12.03 -11.15 5.23
N TYR A 132 12.10 -9.82 5.33
CA TYR A 132 12.58 -8.97 4.24
C TYR A 132 14.09 -9.17 4.02
N SER A 133 14.46 -9.52 2.79
CA SER A 133 15.85 -9.62 2.37
C SER A 133 16.57 -8.28 2.45
N ALA A 134 17.90 -8.30 2.48
CA ALA A 134 18.69 -7.06 2.45
C ALA A 134 18.44 -6.24 1.17
N GLY A 135 18.21 -6.92 0.03
CA GLY A 135 17.88 -6.27 -1.24
C GLY A 135 16.54 -5.55 -1.19
N GLU A 136 15.50 -6.19 -0.66
CA GLU A 136 14.17 -5.56 -0.52
C GLU A 136 14.21 -4.36 0.43
N ARG A 137 14.96 -4.46 1.53
CA ARG A 137 15.18 -3.35 2.47
C ARG A 137 15.94 -2.19 1.82
N ALA A 138 16.90 -2.47 0.95
CA ALA A 138 17.59 -1.44 0.19
C ALA A 138 16.67 -0.78 -0.84
N GLU A 139 15.83 -1.56 -1.52
CA GLU A 139 14.88 -1.04 -2.52
C GLU A 139 13.78 -0.15 -1.93
N MET A 140 13.27 -0.48 -0.74
CA MET A 140 12.28 0.33 -0.02
C MET A 140 12.88 1.59 0.62
N GLU A 141 14.21 1.63 0.73
CA GLU A 141 14.95 2.51 1.65
C GLU A 141 14.77 2.12 3.13
N PHE A 142 15.79 2.47 3.93
CA PHE A 142 15.88 2.05 5.34
C PHE A 142 14.73 2.61 6.20
N GLU A 143 14.32 3.85 5.94
CA GLU A 143 13.26 4.51 6.71
C GLU A 143 11.91 3.81 6.50
N ALA A 144 11.52 3.57 5.24
CA ALA A 144 10.26 2.89 4.94
C ALA A 144 10.24 1.47 5.50
N ALA A 145 11.35 0.73 5.35
CA ALA A 145 11.47 -0.61 5.94
C ALA A 145 11.30 -0.59 7.47
N SER A 146 11.87 0.41 8.14
CA SER A 146 11.75 0.59 9.59
C SER A 146 10.34 0.95 10.03
N VAL A 147 9.66 1.83 9.30
CA VAL A 147 8.25 2.21 9.56
C VAL A 147 7.34 0.99 9.41
N LEU A 148 7.50 0.21 8.35
CA LEU A 148 6.73 -1.03 8.15
C LEU A 148 6.97 -2.05 9.27
N ALA A 149 8.23 -2.26 9.64
CA ALA A 149 8.59 -3.19 10.72
C ALA A 149 7.98 -2.77 12.06
N ASN A 150 8.05 -1.47 12.39
CA ASN A 150 7.45 -0.92 13.60
C ASN A 150 5.93 -1.04 13.59
N ALA A 151 5.28 -0.74 12.45
CA ALA A 151 3.84 -0.89 12.30
C ALA A 151 3.39 -2.34 12.55
N GLN A 152 4.08 -3.32 11.94
CA GLN A 152 3.80 -4.73 12.18
C GLN A 152 4.05 -5.14 13.64
N PHE A 153 5.11 -4.63 14.27
CA PHE A 153 5.38 -4.86 15.69
C PHE A 153 4.25 -4.33 16.59
N TYR A 154 3.76 -3.11 16.34
CA TYR A 154 2.65 -2.55 17.11
C TYR A 154 1.34 -3.31 16.90
N LEU A 155 1.06 -3.74 15.67
CA LEU A 155 -0.10 -4.60 15.40
C LEU A 155 0.00 -5.93 16.16
N LEU A 156 1.16 -6.60 16.11
CA LEU A 156 1.38 -7.84 16.86
C LEU A 156 1.23 -7.63 18.37
N LYS A 157 1.82 -6.54 18.90
CA LYS A 157 1.70 -6.19 20.32
C LYS A 157 0.24 -5.98 20.72
N GLU A 158 -0.54 -5.28 19.91
CA GLU A 158 -1.96 -5.10 20.16
C GLU A 158 -2.74 -6.41 20.06
N SER A 159 -2.42 -7.28 19.10
CA SER A 159 -3.01 -8.63 19.00
C SER A 159 -2.76 -9.45 20.26
N VAL A 160 -1.54 -9.40 20.80
CA VAL A 160 -1.18 -10.08 22.06
C VAL A 160 -1.94 -9.47 23.25
N ASN A 161 -2.05 -8.14 23.32
CA ASN A 161 -2.81 -7.47 24.38
C ASN A 161 -4.28 -7.88 24.35
N ARG A 162 -4.91 -7.89 23.17
CA ARG A 162 -6.32 -8.25 23.00
C ARG A 162 -6.59 -9.74 23.16
N ALA A 163 -5.63 -10.57 22.77
CA ALA A 163 -5.72 -12.02 22.98
C ALA A 163 -5.63 -12.36 24.48
N SER A 164 -4.79 -11.65 25.23
CA SER A 164 -4.58 -11.92 26.67
C SER A 164 -5.66 -11.34 27.58
N VAL A 165 -6.39 -10.32 27.13
CA VAL A 165 -7.46 -9.68 27.91
C VAL A 165 -8.81 -9.91 27.23
N PRO A 166 -9.61 -10.90 27.69
CA PRO A 166 -10.94 -11.12 27.17
C PRO A 166 -11.82 -9.87 27.37
N PRO A 167 -12.80 -9.62 26.49
CA PRO A 167 -13.77 -8.57 26.71
C PRO A 167 -14.59 -8.88 27.96
N PRO A 168 -14.96 -7.85 28.74
CA PRO A 168 -15.70 -8.03 29.97
C PRO A 168 -17.11 -8.57 29.69
N VAL A 169 -17.55 -9.51 30.52
CA VAL A 169 -18.89 -10.10 30.48
C VAL A 169 -19.82 -9.23 31.35
N ASN A 170 -20.15 -8.01 30.88
CA ASN A 170 -20.94 -7.05 31.66
C ASN A 170 -22.26 -6.67 30.97
N PHE A 171 -23.35 -6.67 31.74
CA PHE A 171 -24.67 -6.07 31.46
C PHE A 171 -25.18 -6.18 30.01
N GLY A 172 -25.29 -7.40 29.50
CA GLY A 172 -25.98 -7.67 28.22
C GLY A 172 -25.20 -8.59 27.28
N PHE A 173 -23.87 -8.67 27.46
CA PHE A 173 -23.02 -9.67 26.82
C PHE A 173 -22.57 -10.69 27.86
N GLY A 174 -23.31 -11.79 28.01
CA GLY A 174 -23.26 -12.65 29.20
C GLY A 174 -24.63 -13.14 29.61
N ALA A 175 -24.75 -14.43 29.92
CA ALA A 175 -26.01 -15.09 30.25
C ALA A 175 -26.78 -14.24 31.27
N GLN A 176 -27.95 -13.73 30.90
CA GLN A 176 -28.89 -13.08 31.83
C GLN A 176 -29.20 -14.00 33.03
N GLU A 177 -28.95 -15.30 32.84
CA GLU A 177 -29.12 -16.40 33.77
C GLU A 177 -27.87 -16.69 34.63
N CYS A 178 -26.76 -15.96 34.46
CA CYS A 178 -25.58 -16.14 35.30
C CYS A 178 -25.90 -15.72 36.75
N PRO A 179 -25.69 -16.60 37.75
CA PRO A 179 -26.01 -16.28 39.14
C PRO A 179 -25.06 -15.24 39.76
N TYR A 180 -23.96 -14.91 39.07
CA TYR A 180 -23.00 -13.91 39.50
C TYR A 180 -23.17 -12.63 38.66
N GLN A 181 -23.22 -11.46 39.30
CA GLN A 181 -23.35 -10.16 38.63
C GLN A 181 -22.34 -9.15 39.17
N GLY A 182 -21.97 -8.17 38.33
CA GLY A 182 -21.02 -7.11 38.66
C GLY A 182 -19.67 -7.65 39.14
N TYR A 183 -19.10 -7.05 40.19
CA TYR A 183 -17.79 -7.44 40.74
C TYR A 183 -17.68 -8.91 41.19
N ASN A 184 -18.81 -9.55 41.54
CA ASN A 184 -18.82 -10.96 41.91
C ASN A 184 -18.67 -11.89 40.70
N HIS A 185 -19.05 -11.42 39.50
CA HIS A 185 -18.89 -12.18 38.27
C HIS A 185 -17.42 -12.35 37.89
N ASP A 186 -16.61 -11.29 38.02
CA ASP A 186 -15.17 -11.32 37.70
C ASP A 186 -14.38 -12.38 38.49
N LYS A 187 -14.87 -12.75 39.68
CA LYS A 187 -14.27 -13.80 40.53
C LYS A 187 -14.98 -15.15 40.43
N SER A 188 -15.99 -15.26 39.57
CA SER A 188 -16.82 -16.46 39.44
C SER A 188 -16.14 -17.52 38.57
N PRO A 189 -16.56 -18.80 38.71
CA PRO A 189 -16.18 -19.84 37.76
C PRO A 189 -16.57 -19.53 36.31
N CYS A 190 -17.59 -18.70 36.09
CA CYS A 190 -18.05 -18.31 34.75
C CYS A 190 -17.03 -17.40 34.06
N ALA A 191 -16.50 -16.40 34.77
CA ALA A 191 -15.41 -15.55 34.24
C ALA A 191 -14.16 -16.37 33.94
N ALA A 192 -13.73 -17.24 34.87
CA ALA A 192 -12.58 -18.11 34.63
C ALA A 192 -12.77 -19.03 33.41
N LYS A 193 -14.00 -19.52 33.19
CA LYS A 193 -14.32 -20.33 32.01
C LYS A 193 -14.34 -19.51 30.72
N TRP A 194 -14.85 -18.27 30.78
CA TRP A 194 -14.82 -17.33 29.68
C TRP A 194 -13.38 -17.02 29.26
N ASP A 195 -12.51 -16.71 30.21
CA ASP A 195 -11.09 -16.44 29.95
C ASP A 195 -10.42 -17.62 29.23
N GLN A 196 -10.72 -18.85 29.69
CA GLN A 196 -10.24 -20.07 29.04
C GLN A 196 -10.75 -20.20 27.60
N ILE A 197 -12.06 -20.05 27.38
CA ILE A 197 -12.66 -20.17 26.04
C ILE A 197 -12.10 -19.10 25.11
N TRP A 198 -12.02 -17.86 25.60
CA TRP A 198 -11.48 -16.74 24.87
C TRP A 198 -10.06 -17.06 24.40
N TRP A 199 -9.17 -17.45 25.32
CA TRP A 199 -7.79 -17.77 24.95
C TRP A 199 -7.72 -18.94 23.97
N ASP A 200 -8.35 -20.07 24.30
CA ASP A 200 -8.24 -21.32 23.55
C ASP A 200 -8.84 -21.22 22.14
N LYS A 201 -9.86 -20.37 21.95
CA LYS A 201 -10.58 -20.28 20.67
C LYS A 201 -10.23 -19.03 19.89
N VAL A 202 -10.20 -17.86 20.55
CA VAL A 202 -10.05 -16.55 19.91
C VAL A 202 -8.62 -16.04 20.04
N GLY A 203 -8.08 -16.02 21.26
CA GLY A 203 -6.75 -15.48 21.58
C GLY A 203 -5.65 -16.13 20.74
N GLN A 204 -5.61 -17.46 20.70
CA GLN A 204 -4.65 -18.21 19.87
C GLN A 204 -4.79 -17.90 18.37
N LYS A 205 -6.00 -17.60 17.89
CA LYS A 205 -6.23 -17.23 16.49
C LYS A 205 -5.81 -15.79 16.19
N LEU A 206 -6.02 -14.86 17.11
CA LEU A 206 -5.59 -13.46 16.97
C LEU A 206 -4.06 -13.34 16.88
N VAL A 207 -3.32 -14.21 17.56
CA VAL A 207 -1.84 -14.19 17.59
C VAL A 207 -1.20 -15.26 16.68
N HIS A 208 -1.97 -15.90 15.81
CA HIS A 208 -1.43 -16.93 14.93
C HIS A 208 -0.37 -16.34 13.99
N PRO A 209 0.84 -16.92 13.90
CA PRO A 209 1.95 -16.31 13.16
C PRO A 209 1.67 -16.19 11.66
N ASP A 210 1.04 -17.20 11.06
CA ASP A 210 0.86 -17.25 9.60
C ASP A 210 -0.53 -16.78 9.12
N SER A 211 -1.51 -16.75 10.01
CA SER A 211 -2.92 -16.53 9.66
C SER A 211 -3.66 -15.93 10.85
N PRO A 212 -3.24 -14.74 11.32
CA PRO A 212 -3.89 -14.08 12.43
C PRO A 212 -5.35 -13.75 12.05
N LEU A 213 -6.27 -13.95 12.99
CA LEU A 213 -7.66 -13.54 12.84
C LEU A 213 -7.73 -12.00 12.75
N PRO A 214 -8.27 -11.41 11.68
CA PRO A 214 -8.44 -9.97 11.62
C PRO A 214 -9.34 -9.48 12.75
N PHE A 215 -8.98 -8.37 13.40
CA PHE A 215 -9.77 -7.85 14.53
C PHE A 215 -11.23 -7.59 14.17
N GLY A 216 -11.49 -7.10 12.96
CA GLY A 216 -12.86 -6.86 12.47
C GLY A 216 -13.71 -8.13 12.38
N GLU A 217 -13.08 -9.31 12.29
CA GLU A 217 -13.76 -10.61 12.20
C GLU A 217 -13.87 -11.32 13.57
N ALA A 218 -13.17 -10.84 14.59
CA ALA A 218 -13.10 -11.50 15.89
C ALA A 218 -14.48 -11.63 16.56
N THR A 219 -15.34 -10.63 16.41
CA THR A 219 -16.71 -10.60 16.95
C THR A 219 -17.67 -11.56 16.24
N ASP A 220 -17.45 -11.85 14.97
CA ASP A 220 -18.25 -12.84 14.24
C ASP A 220 -17.71 -14.25 14.44
N TYR A 221 -16.40 -14.37 14.65
CA TYR A 221 -15.76 -15.63 14.99
C TYR A 221 -16.20 -16.13 16.37
N THR A 222 -16.33 -15.26 17.38
CA THR A 222 -16.89 -15.62 18.70
C THR A 222 -18.29 -16.20 18.58
N LYS A 223 -19.18 -15.56 17.81
CA LYS A 223 -20.56 -16.07 17.58
C LYS A 223 -20.60 -17.46 16.95
N LYS A 224 -19.60 -17.82 16.13
CA LYS A 224 -19.53 -19.12 15.44
C LYS A 224 -19.08 -20.27 16.34
N ILE A 225 -18.23 -20.00 17.33
CA ILE A 225 -17.73 -21.00 18.29
C ILE A 225 -18.89 -21.64 19.08
N ASP A 226 -19.97 -20.89 19.29
CA ASP A 226 -21.12 -21.29 20.09
C ASP A 226 -22.26 -21.98 19.30
N SER A 227 -22.03 -22.33 18.03
CA SER A 227 -22.98 -23.21 17.34
C SER A 227 -22.97 -24.57 18.04
N PRO A 228 -24.07 -24.98 18.69
CA PRO A 228 -24.07 -26.11 19.61
C PRO A 228 -23.61 -27.35 18.87
N VAL A 229 -22.48 -27.91 19.31
CA VAL A 229 -22.16 -29.31 19.03
C VAL A 229 -23.29 -30.10 19.68
N GLN A 230 -24.23 -30.56 18.86
CA GLN A 230 -25.40 -31.32 19.28
C GLN A 230 -24.93 -32.58 20.01
N GLY A 231 -24.89 -32.54 21.35
CA GLY A 231 -24.59 -33.68 22.18
C GLY A 231 -23.53 -33.39 23.23
N HIS A 232 -23.94 -32.83 24.37
CA HIS A 232 -23.59 -33.30 25.72
C HIS A 232 -24.26 -32.38 26.75
N SER A 233 -25.27 -32.94 27.39
CA SER A 233 -26.12 -32.32 28.38
C SER A 233 -25.56 -32.52 29.78
N ASP A 234 -24.47 -31.84 30.14
CA ASP A 234 -24.01 -31.73 31.54
C ASP A 234 -22.97 -30.61 31.69
N GLN A 235 -23.42 -29.36 31.85
CA GLN A 235 -22.73 -28.25 32.55
C GLN A 235 -23.54 -26.95 32.41
N GLY A 236 -24.36 -26.65 33.40
CA GLY A 236 -25.34 -25.56 33.41
C GLY A 236 -24.81 -24.17 33.80
N CYS A 237 -23.51 -23.87 33.65
CA CYS A 237 -22.97 -22.58 34.10
C CYS A 237 -22.83 -21.51 33.00
N CYS A 238 -22.82 -21.86 31.71
CA CYS A 238 -22.46 -20.91 30.65
C CYS A 238 -23.31 -21.04 29.36
N ARG A 239 -24.52 -21.60 29.42
CA ARG A 239 -25.43 -21.56 28.26
C ARG A 239 -26.02 -20.15 28.14
N GLY A 240 -25.39 -19.27 27.36
CA GLY A 240 -26.00 -17.99 26.99
C GLY A 240 -25.12 -16.74 27.13
N VAL A 241 -23.80 -16.88 27.21
CA VAL A 241 -22.90 -15.73 27.03
C VAL A 241 -22.91 -15.36 25.55
N HIS A 242 -23.87 -14.52 25.15
CA HIS A 242 -24.00 -13.95 23.80
C HIS A 242 -23.47 -12.53 23.77
#